data_AF-A0A9W4UY73-F1
#
_entry.id   AF-A0A9W4UY73-F1
#
_cell.length_a   1.000
_cell.length_b   1.000
_cell.length_c   1.000
_cell.angle_alpha   90.00
_cell.angle_beta   90.00
_cell.angle_gamma   90.00
#
_symmetry.space_group_name_H-M   'P 1'
#
loop_
_entity.id
_entity.type
_entity.pdbx_description
1 polymer ?
#
loop_
_entity_poly.entity_id
_entity_poly.type
_entity_poly.pdbx_seq_one_letter_code
_entity_poly.pdbx_strand_id
1 'polypeptide(L)'
;MTCKGICIRYKAQKPVGTGRYASGQRRCQICEIFIKWEGLWCPCCGYRLRTKPRNLKYKAKLRARVEADSLEAKAARRKSARTRTKKPCKYCKRLFVYPDRHGKICKKNPAVAAPANEAIAIKT
;
A
#
# COMPACT_ATOMS: atom_id res chain seq x y z
N MET A 1 -6.43 10.48 35.16
CA MET A 1 -7.33 11.01 34.11
C MET A 1 -8.50 10.04 33.93
N THR A 2 -9.70 10.47 34.26
CA THR A 2 -10.94 9.70 34.13
C THR A 2 -11.54 9.83 32.73
N CYS A 3 -12.45 8.93 32.37
CA CYS A 3 -13.16 8.99 31.09
C CYS A 3 -14.20 10.11 31.09
N LYS A 4 -14.15 11.01 30.09
CA LYS A 4 -15.11 12.11 29.86
C LYS A 4 -16.30 11.74 28.95
N GLY A 5 -16.44 10.49 28.51
CA GLY A 5 -17.53 10.03 27.63
C GLY A 5 -17.44 10.43 26.14
N ILE A 6 -16.59 11.38 25.74
CA ILE A 6 -16.45 11.87 24.35
C ILE A 6 -16.12 10.73 23.37
N CYS A 7 -15.36 9.74 23.82
CA CYS A 7 -14.89 8.63 23.00
C CYS A 7 -16.01 7.72 22.48
N ILE A 8 -17.22 7.77 23.05
CA ILE A 8 -18.38 6.99 22.61
C ILE A 8 -18.78 7.36 21.17
N ARG A 9 -18.62 8.63 20.78
CA ARG A 9 -18.91 9.11 19.41
C ARG A 9 -18.03 8.45 18.35
N TYR A 10 -16.84 8.01 18.74
CA TYR A 10 -15.86 7.38 17.86
C TYR A 10 -15.82 5.85 18.03
N LYS A 11 -16.80 5.27 18.73
CA LYS A 11 -16.86 3.83 19.02
C LYS A 11 -16.88 3.03 17.72
N ALA A 12 -15.91 2.13 17.57
CA ALA A 12 -15.80 1.29 16.40
C ALA A 12 -16.71 0.05 16.51
N GLN A 13 -17.41 -0.25 15.42
CA GLN A 13 -18.21 -1.47 15.32
C GLN A 13 -17.33 -2.71 15.18
N LYS A 14 -17.78 -3.86 15.69
CA LYS A 14 -17.02 -5.12 15.59
C LYS A 14 -16.99 -5.55 14.11
N PRO A 15 -15.82 -5.67 13.49
CA PRO A 15 -15.76 -6.13 12.12
C PRO A 15 -16.00 -7.65 12.08
N VAL A 16 -16.70 -8.11 11.04
CA VAL A 16 -16.93 -9.54 10.79
C VAL A 16 -15.68 -10.15 10.13
N GLY A 17 -15.28 -11.35 10.57
CA GLY A 17 -14.15 -12.11 10.02
C GLY A 17 -12.74 -11.53 10.22
N THR A 18 -12.61 -10.24 10.56
CA THR A 18 -11.32 -9.57 10.73
C THR A 18 -11.01 -9.26 12.19
N GLY A 19 -9.72 -9.31 12.56
CA GLY A 19 -9.30 -8.92 13.90
C GLY A 19 -9.40 -7.41 14.08
N ARG A 20 -9.92 -6.93 15.22
CA ARG A 20 -10.09 -5.48 15.50
C ARG A 20 -8.84 -4.64 15.25
N TYR A 21 -7.67 -5.14 15.67
CA TYR A 21 -6.40 -4.43 15.46
C TYR A 21 -5.93 -4.46 14.00
N ALA A 22 -6.26 -5.52 13.26
CA ALA A 22 -5.92 -5.62 11.84
C ALA A 22 -6.73 -4.64 11.00
N SER A 23 -7.98 -4.37 11.37
CA SER A 23 -8.81 -3.33 10.74
C SER A 23 -8.49 -1.91 11.21
N GLY A 24 -7.39 -1.71 11.95
CA GLY A 24 -6.94 -0.39 12.40
C GLY A 24 -7.70 0.17 13.61
N GLN A 25 -8.59 -0.60 14.25
CA GLN A 25 -9.27 -0.15 15.47
C GLN A 25 -8.30 -0.14 16.64
N ARG A 26 -8.38 0.89 17.47
CA ARG A 26 -7.48 1.10 18.61
C ARG A 26 -8.26 1.06 19.91
N ARG A 27 -7.73 0.39 20.94
CA ARG A 27 -8.39 0.31 22.26
C ARG A 27 -7.81 1.36 23.21
N CYS A 28 -8.66 2.13 23.87
CA CYS A 28 -8.24 2.92 25.03
C CYS A 28 -8.19 2.03 26.29
N GLN A 29 -7.12 2.11 27.10
CA GLN A 29 -7.07 1.38 28.37
C GLN A 29 -7.97 1.98 29.44
N ILE A 30 -8.13 3.31 29.47
CA ILE A 30 -8.94 4.00 30.47
C ILE A 30 -10.43 3.92 30.12
N CYS A 31 -10.77 4.25 28.87
CA CYS A 31 -12.16 4.25 28.43
C CYS A 31 -12.66 2.85 28.03
N GLU A 32 -11.77 1.85 28.01
CA GLU A 32 -12.07 0.44 27.74
C GLU A 32 -12.70 0.12 26.35
N ILE A 33 -12.96 1.13 25.54
CA ILE A 33 -13.60 1.00 24.23
C ILE A 33 -12.61 0.96 23.07
N PHE A 34 -13.06 0.38 21.96
CA PHE A 34 -12.41 0.44 20.66
C PHE A 34 -12.91 1.66 19.89
N ILE A 35 -12.00 2.45 19.34
CA ILE A 35 -12.31 3.64 18.57
C ILE A 35 -11.62 3.61 17.20
N LYS A 36 -12.27 4.22 16.21
CA LYS A 36 -11.68 4.53 14.91
C LYS A 36 -11.19 5.97 14.95
N TRP A 37 -9.89 6.15 15.19
CA TRP A 37 -9.24 7.45 15.33
C TRP A 37 -7.86 7.42 14.69
N GLU A 38 -7.49 8.50 14.01
CA GLU A 38 -6.22 8.60 13.29
C GLU A 38 -5.04 8.84 14.24
N GLY A 39 -5.27 9.56 15.35
CA GLY A 39 -4.27 9.92 16.36
C GLY A 39 -3.90 8.80 17.34
N LEU A 40 -2.71 8.90 17.94
CA LEU A 40 -2.21 7.92 18.92
C LEU A 40 -2.82 8.06 20.32
N TRP A 41 -3.52 9.16 20.59
CA TRP A 41 -4.05 9.52 21.89
C TRP A 41 -5.58 9.48 21.88
N CYS A 42 -6.17 9.06 22.98
CA CYS A 42 -7.62 9.03 23.14
C CYS A 42 -8.17 10.47 23.18
N PRO A 43 -9.16 10.83 22.35
CA PRO A 43 -9.75 12.17 22.35
C PRO A 43 -10.53 12.50 23.65
N CYS A 44 -10.76 11.49 24.50
CA CYS A 44 -11.55 11.62 25.71
C CYS A 44 -10.69 11.78 26.97
N CYS A 45 -9.83 10.81 27.24
CA CYS A 45 -9.01 10.77 28.47
C CYS A 45 -7.54 11.14 28.22
N GLY A 46 -7.15 11.43 26.97
CA GLY A 46 -5.77 11.72 26.60
C GLY A 46 -4.80 10.54 26.73
N TYR A 47 -5.28 9.32 27.05
CA TYR A 47 -4.39 8.17 27.21
C TYR A 47 -3.96 7.59 25.86
N ARG A 48 -2.74 7.05 25.81
CA ARG A 48 -2.19 6.43 24.60
C ARG A 48 -3.00 5.22 24.19
N LEU A 49 -3.48 5.22 22.95
CA LEU A 49 -4.27 4.14 22.39
C LEU A 49 -3.41 2.92 22.09
N ARG A 50 -3.95 1.75 22.39
CA ARG A 50 -3.32 0.47 22.09
C ARG A 50 -3.61 0.07 20.65
N THR A 51 -2.55 -0.19 19.89
CA THR A 51 -2.60 -0.66 18.49
C THR A 51 -2.26 -2.14 18.34
N LYS A 52 -1.76 -2.80 19.40
CA LYS A 52 -1.36 -4.21 19.39
C LYS A 52 -2.03 -4.98 20.53
N PRO A 53 -2.45 -6.24 20.32
CA PRO A 53 -2.96 -7.11 21.39
C PRO A 53 -1.98 -7.23 22.55
N ARG A 54 -2.49 -7.45 23.77
CA ARG A 54 -1.67 -7.64 24.98
C ARG A 54 -1.04 -9.03 25.04
N ASN A 55 -1.80 -10.05 24.63
CA ASN A 55 -1.39 -11.45 24.71
C ASN A 55 -0.53 -11.86 23.49
N LEU A 56 0.56 -12.57 23.76
CA LEU A 56 1.58 -12.99 22.81
C LEU A 56 1.00 -13.82 21.65
N LYS A 57 0.06 -14.74 21.93
CA LYS A 57 -0.61 -15.57 20.92
C LYS A 57 -1.30 -14.72 19.85
N TYR A 58 -2.07 -13.71 20.29
CA TYR A 58 -2.78 -12.82 19.38
C TYR A 58 -1.83 -11.80 18.71
N LYS A 59 -0.72 -11.44 19.35
CA LYS A 59 0.32 -10.60 18.75
C LYS A 59 1.00 -11.32 17.59
N ALA A 60 1.30 -12.61 17.72
CA ALA A 60 1.81 -13.43 16.63
C ALA A 60 0.81 -13.53 15.46
N LYS A 61 -0.47 -13.80 15.77
CA LYS A 61 -1.54 -13.84 14.76
C LYS A 61 -1.69 -12.52 13.99
N LEU A 62 -1.59 -11.38 14.68
CA LEU A 62 -1.63 -10.07 14.03
C LEU A 62 -0.43 -9.86 13.08
N ARG A 63 0.78 -10.24 13.51
CA ARG A 63 1.98 -10.13 12.67
C ARG A 63 1.89 -10.97 11.40
N ALA A 64 1.49 -12.23 11.52
CA ALA A 64 1.34 -13.14 10.38
C ALA A 64 0.37 -12.58 9.33
N ARG A 65 -0.71 -11.95 9.80
CA ARG A 65 -1.72 -11.34 8.92
C ARG A 65 -1.25 -10.05 8.27
N VAL A 66 -0.57 -9.17 9.01
CA VAL A 66 0.05 -7.96 8.43
C VAL A 66 1.09 -8.33 7.36
N GLU A 67 1.85 -9.41 7.57
CA GLU A 67 2.78 -9.92 6.56
C GLU A 67 2.04 -10.42 5.31
N ALA A 68 1.00 -11.25 5.49
CA ALA A 68 0.17 -11.73 4.39
C ALA A 68 -0.43 -10.57 3.58
N ASP A 69 -1.06 -9.59 4.23
CA ASP A 69 -1.64 -8.41 3.60
C ASP A 69 -0.56 -7.60 2.82
N SER A 70 0.67 -7.54 3.35
CA SER A 70 1.80 -6.86 2.70
C SER A 70 2.31 -7.60 1.46
N LEU A 71 2.36 -8.94 1.51
CA LEU A 71 2.73 -9.78 0.38
C LEU A 71 1.67 -9.72 -0.72
N GLU A 72 0.39 -9.77 -0.36
CA GLU A 72 -0.73 -9.59 -1.29
C GLU A 72 -0.68 -8.21 -1.97
N ALA A 73 -0.43 -7.14 -1.23
CA ALA A 73 -0.28 -5.80 -1.79
C ALA A 73 0.91 -5.71 -2.77
N LYS A 74 2.05 -6.33 -2.44
CA LYS A 74 3.21 -6.42 -3.35
C LYS A 74 2.88 -7.21 -4.62
N ALA A 75 2.17 -8.33 -4.49
CA ALA A 75 1.73 -9.15 -5.62
C ALA A 75 0.75 -8.40 -6.53
N ALA A 76 -0.22 -7.68 -5.95
CA ALA A 76 -1.14 -6.81 -6.69
C ALA A 76 -0.39 -5.74 -7.48
N ARG A 77 0.62 -5.09 -6.88
CA ARG A 77 1.48 -4.11 -7.56
C ARG A 77 2.32 -4.74 -8.68
N ARG A 78 2.85 -5.95 -8.51
CA ARG A 78 3.57 -6.68 -9.58
C ARG A 78 2.64 -7.03 -10.75
N LYS A 79 1.42 -7.50 -10.47
CA LYS A 79 0.41 -7.79 -11.49
C LYS A 79 0.06 -6.54 -12.29
N SER A 80 -0.19 -5.41 -11.63
CA SER A 80 -0.49 -4.14 -12.32
C SER A 80 0.68 -3.63 -13.17
N ALA A 81 1.92 -3.91 -12.82
CA ALA A 81 3.08 -3.59 -13.65
C ALA A 81 3.15 -4.48 -14.92
N ARG A 82 2.80 -5.77 -14.79
CA ARG A 82 2.86 -6.75 -15.90
C ARG A 82 1.75 -6.58 -16.93
N THR A 83 0.55 -6.15 -16.53
CA THR A 83 -0.59 -5.93 -17.45
C THR A 83 -0.55 -4.60 -18.22
N ARG A 84 0.52 -3.80 -18.09
CA ARG A 84 0.59 -2.50 -18.80
C ARG A 84 0.84 -2.72 -20.28
N THR A 85 -0.18 -2.39 -21.08
CA THR A 85 -0.12 -2.44 -22.53
C THR A 85 0.90 -1.46 -23.07
N LYS A 86 1.75 -1.93 -23.99
CA LYS A 86 2.72 -1.08 -24.68
C LYS A 86 1.96 -0.18 -25.67
N LYS A 87 2.30 1.10 -25.71
CA LYS A 87 1.72 2.08 -26.63
C LYS A 87 2.82 2.66 -27.54
N PRO A 88 2.51 2.96 -28.82
CA PRO A 88 3.49 3.52 -29.74
C PRO A 88 3.86 4.96 -29.36
N CYS A 89 5.13 5.32 -29.53
CA CYS A 89 5.57 6.70 -29.38
C CYS A 89 5.10 7.57 -30.57
N LYS A 90 4.69 8.81 -30.28
CA LYS A 90 4.26 9.80 -31.30
C LYS A 90 5.34 10.14 -32.34
N TYR A 91 6.63 10.04 -32.01
CA TYR A 91 7.74 10.47 -32.89
C TYR A 91 8.41 9.29 -33.62
N CYS A 92 8.77 8.21 -32.91
CA CYS A 92 9.50 7.06 -33.49
C CYS A 92 8.63 5.81 -33.73
N LYS A 93 7.32 5.88 -33.42
CA LYS A 93 6.32 4.79 -33.59
C LYS A 93 6.62 3.47 -32.83
N ARG A 94 7.75 3.36 -32.12
CA ARG A 94 8.10 2.17 -31.31
C ARG A 94 7.21 2.04 -30.08
N LEU A 95 6.96 0.78 -29.69
CA LEU A 95 6.08 0.41 -28.59
C LEU A 95 6.81 0.49 -27.24
N PHE A 96 6.37 1.40 -26.36
CA PHE A 96 6.90 1.56 -25.02
C PHE A 96 5.81 1.39 -23.96
N VAL A 97 6.21 0.94 -22.77
CA VAL A 97 5.34 0.88 -21.58
C VAL A 97 5.04 2.30 -21.04
N TYR A 98 5.90 3.27 -21.33
CA TYR A 98 5.73 4.70 -20.99
C TYR A 98 6.17 5.59 -22.17
N PRO A 99 5.32 5.75 -23.22
CA PRO A 99 5.69 6.50 -24.42
C PRO A 99 5.96 7.99 -24.15
N ASP A 100 5.35 8.60 -23.13
CA ASP A 100 5.53 10.03 -22.78
C ASP A 100 6.92 10.33 -22.21
N ARG A 101 7.48 9.39 -21.43
CA ARG A 101 8.84 9.51 -20.91
C ARG A 101 9.86 9.41 -22.04
N HIS A 102 9.65 8.45 -22.95
CA HIS A 102 10.47 8.30 -24.15
C HIS A 102 10.34 9.51 -25.09
N GLY A 103 9.15 10.07 -25.23
CA GLY A 103 8.86 11.22 -26.08
C GLY A 103 9.66 12.47 -25.75
N LYS A 104 10.00 12.71 -24.47
CA LYS A 104 10.84 13.85 -24.07
C LYS A 104 12.28 13.77 -24.59
N ILE A 105 12.79 12.56 -24.78
CA ILE A 105 14.14 12.28 -25.30
C ILE A 105 14.08 12.27 -26.83
N CYS A 106 13.09 11.56 -27.39
CA CYS A 106 12.89 11.43 -28.83
C CYS A 106 12.57 12.76 -29.53
N LYS A 107 11.91 13.71 -28.85
CA LYS A 107 11.66 15.06 -29.36
C LYS A 107 12.94 15.93 -29.46
N LYS A 108 13.94 15.67 -28.61
CA LYS A 108 15.16 16.50 -28.50
C LYS A 108 16.29 16.03 -29.42
N ASN A 109 16.31 14.77 -29.84
CA ASN A 109 17.35 14.26 -30.74
C ASN A 109 16.85 13.06 -31.57
N PRO A 110 16.48 13.25 -32.85
CA PRO A 110 15.91 12.19 -33.68
C PRO A 110 16.93 11.10 -34.09
N ALA A 111 18.23 11.35 -33.94
CA ALA A 111 19.30 10.43 -34.37
C ALA A 111 19.67 9.32 -33.38
N VAL A 112 19.22 9.37 -32.11
CA VAL A 112 19.66 8.42 -31.05
C VAL A 112 18.64 7.30 -30.78
N ALA A 113 17.62 7.17 -31.63
CA ALA A 113 16.64 6.10 -31.53
C ALA A 113 17.01 4.91 -32.44
N ALA A 114 18.16 4.28 -32.22
CA ALA A 114 18.42 2.91 -32.68
C ALA A 114 19.27 2.19 -31.63
N PRO A 115 18.72 1.24 -30.85
CA PRO A 115 19.55 0.13 -30.42
C PRO A 115 19.76 -0.73 -31.67
N ALA A 116 21.00 -0.83 -32.12
CA ALA A 116 21.42 -1.89 -33.02
C ALA A 116 21.13 -3.21 -32.30
N ASN A 117 20.01 -3.85 -32.63
CA ASN A 117 19.99 -5.30 -32.60
C ASN A 117 20.78 -5.72 -33.83
N GLU A 118 22.10 -5.80 -33.70
CA GLU A 118 22.88 -6.65 -34.59
C GLU A 118 22.38 -8.07 -34.36
N ALA A 119 21.49 -8.50 -35.26
CA ALA A 119 21.37 -9.91 -35.57
C ALA A 119 22.77 -10.35 -36.02
N ILE A 120 23.46 -11.09 -35.16
CA ILE A 120 24.67 -11.83 -35.53
C ILE A 120 24.23 -12.86 -36.58
N ALA A 121 24.30 -12.46 -37.84
CA ALA A 121 24.25 -13.36 -38.98
C ALA A 121 25.68 -13.83 -39.22
N ILE A 122 26.11 -14.86 -38.48
CA ILE A 122 27.21 -15.70 -38.96
C ILE A 122 26.61 -16.48 -40.14
N LYS A 123 26.83 -15.97 -41.35
CA LYS A 123 26.67 -16.75 -42.57
C LYS A 123 27.94 -17.57 -42.74
N THR A 124 27.74 -18.89 -42.65
CA THR A 124 28.44 -20.02 -43.30
C THR A 124 29.95 -19.93 -43.43
#